data_AF-A0AAQ4EEF2-F1
#
_entry.id   AF-A0AAQ4EEF2-F1
#
_cell.length_a   1.000
_cell.length_b   1.000
_cell.length_c   1.000
_cell.angle_alpha   90.00
_cell.angle_beta   90.00
_cell.angle_gamma   90.00
#
_symmetry.space_group_name_H-M   'P 1'
#
loop_
_entity.id
_entity.type
_entity.pdbx_description
1 polymer ?
#
loop_
_entity_poly.entity_id
_entity_poly.type
_entity_poly.pdbx_seq_one_letter_code
_entity_poly.pdbx_strand_id
1 'polypeptide(L)'
;MLKYQDIQLVADKDIFYGRKDMVVIIFQICIMPGIIFLTDAVGRRFLVFASSLLLTGILLVSAYLVWRTTVADTLAENAIYERAVMCAALCSVVAYSLGLGPVGYLVCTEILPPRRHGLLAGLTYAVAHTLFFAFRWSLRASSSQVLYFVLAGVSTGLSLAVLVRLLPETKLMALDRIPSLFSDDPRVRAGAAHEHRTTGGTHELAHAKAARQFPLNDFADTYAPAIAKEESQTGSSLRD
;
A
#
# COMPACT_ATOMS: atom_id res chain seq x y z
N MET A 1 31.85 10.02 -31.72
CA MET A 1 32.60 10.24 -30.48
C MET A 1 31.76 11.15 -29.58
N LEU A 2 31.07 10.59 -28.59
CA LEU A 2 30.44 11.38 -27.53
C LEU A 2 31.56 12.12 -26.79
N LYS A 3 31.49 13.45 -26.72
CA LYS A 3 32.54 14.25 -26.08
C LYS A 3 32.61 13.87 -24.62
N TYR A 4 33.82 13.75 -24.08
CA TYR A 4 34.09 13.48 -22.66
C TYR A 4 33.31 14.43 -21.71
N GLN A 5 33.04 15.64 -22.18
CA GLN A 5 32.19 16.64 -21.52
C GLN A 5 30.72 16.20 -21.35
N ASP A 6 30.14 15.50 -22.32
CA ASP A 6 28.76 15.02 -22.25
C ASP A 6 28.64 13.89 -21.21
N ILE A 7 29.67 13.04 -21.11
CA ILE A 7 29.72 11.94 -20.14
C ILE A 7 29.83 12.49 -18.71
N GLN A 8 30.66 13.53 -18.49
CA GLN A 8 30.78 14.14 -17.16
C GLN A 8 29.52 14.92 -16.76
N LEU A 9 28.87 15.63 -17.68
CA LEU A 9 27.63 16.36 -17.39
C LEU A 9 26.47 15.40 -17.06
N VAL A 10 26.38 14.25 -17.73
CA VAL A 10 25.40 13.20 -17.41
C VAL A 10 25.70 12.58 -16.06
N ALA A 11 26.97 12.24 -15.78
CA ALA A 11 27.37 11.67 -14.49
C ALA A 11 27.08 12.62 -13.31
N ASP A 12 27.34 13.92 -13.47
CA ASP A 12 27.11 14.91 -12.42
C ASP A 12 25.61 15.16 -12.18
N LYS A 13 24.81 15.15 -13.26
CA LYS A 13 23.34 15.16 -13.13
C LYS A 13 22.85 13.90 -12.42
N ASP A 14 23.32 12.70 -12.78
CA ASP A 14 22.88 11.45 -12.16
C ASP A 14 23.24 11.38 -10.67
N ILE A 15 24.41 11.90 -10.26
CA ILE A 15 24.81 12.01 -8.85
C ILE A 15 23.89 13.00 -8.10
N PHE A 16 23.60 14.14 -8.71
CA PHE A 16 22.76 15.17 -8.09
C PHE A 16 21.28 14.76 -7.99
N TYR A 17 20.71 14.14 -9.03
CA TYR A 17 19.38 13.54 -9.00
C TYR A 17 19.35 12.36 -8.03
N GLY A 18 20.39 11.53 -8.01
CA GLY A 18 20.54 10.44 -7.04
C GLY A 18 20.46 10.93 -5.60
N ARG A 19 21.12 12.04 -5.25
CA ARG A 19 21.03 12.61 -3.90
C ARG A 19 19.61 13.06 -3.52
N LYS A 20 18.88 13.67 -4.44
CA LYS A 20 17.49 14.11 -4.21
C LYS A 20 16.55 12.91 -4.04
N ASP A 21 16.73 11.87 -4.85
CA ASP A 21 15.96 10.63 -4.78
C ASP A 21 16.19 9.90 -3.43
N MET A 22 17.42 9.88 -2.92
CA MET A 22 17.74 9.26 -1.62
C MET A 22 17.00 9.94 -0.45
N VAL A 23 16.88 11.27 -0.46
CA VAL A 23 16.17 12.01 0.59
C VAL A 23 14.70 11.58 0.64
N VAL A 24 14.06 11.45 -0.53
CA VAL A 24 12.67 11.02 -0.63
C VAL A 24 12.50 9.59 -0.12
N ILE A 25 13.41 8.68 -0.46
CA ILE A 25 13.37 7.27 -0.03
C ILE A 25 13.57 7.14 1.48
N ILE A 26 14.55 7.85 2.05
CA ILE A 26 14.80 7.81 3.50
C ILE A 26 13.58 8.36 4.24
N PHE A 27 13.04 9.49 3.80
CA PHE A 27 11.83 10.07 4.37
C PHE A 27 10.65 9.09 4.33
N GLN A 28 10.45 8.43 3.19
CA GLN A 28 9.43 7.40 2.99
C GLN A 28 9.56 6.25 3.98
N ILE A 29 10.76 5.70 4.18
CA ILE A 29 10.99 4.59 5.11
C ILE A 29 10.64 5.00 6.54
N CYS A 30 10.98 6.22 6.94
CA CYS A 30 10.71 6.73 8.28
C CYS A 30 9.20 6.91 8.58
N ILE A 31 8.40 7.31 7.59
CA ILE A 31 6.95 7.55 7.79
C ILE A 31 6.10 6.28 7.71
N MET A 32 6.60 5.23 7.04
CA MET A 32 5.86 4.00 6.78
C MET A 32 5.21 3.36 8.02
N PRO A 33 5.91 3.20 9.16
CA PRO A 33 5.31 2.59 10.34
C PRO A 33 4.05 3.32 10.81
N GLY A 34 4.08 4.66 10.85
CA GLY A 34 2.92 5.46 11.25
C GLY A 34 1.73 5.31 10.30
N ILE A 35 2.02 5.16 9.00
CA ILE A 35 1.00 4.94 7.98
C ILE A 35 0.36 3.56 8.11
N ILE A 36 1.11 2.52 8.48
CA ILE A 36 0.58 1.18 8.71
C ILE A 36 -0.45 1.22 9.86
N PHE A 37 -0.10 1.82 11.00
CA PHE A 37 -1.04 1.97 12.12
C PHE A 37 -2.29 2.78 11.75
N LEU A 38 -2.13 3.85 10.96
CA LEU A 38 -3.25 4.67 10.50
C LEU A 38 -4.18 3.89 9.55
N THR A 39 -3.60 2.99 8.75
CA THR A 39 -4.33 2.18 7.78
C THR A 39 -5.34 1.25 8.44
N ASP A 40 -4.94 0.64 9.57
CA ASP A 40 -5.79 -0.27 10.32
C ASP A 40 -6.96 0.45 11.00
N ALA A 41 -6.80 1.73 11.36
CA ALA A 41 -7.83 2.51 12.05
C ALA A 41 -8.94 3.02 11.11
N VAL A 42 -8.58 3.61 9.96
CA VAL A 42 -9.52 4.37 9.12
C VAL A 42 -10.30 3.45 8.16
N GLY A 43 -9.67 2.38 7.69
CA GLY A 43 -10.25 1.44 6.74
C GLY A 43 -9.82 1.67 5.29
N ARG A 44 -9.64 0.54 4.59
CA ARG A 44 -8.91 0.42 3.32
C ARG A 44 -9.52 1.22 2.17
N ARG A 45 -10.85 1.20 2.00
CA ARG A 45 -11.53 1.86 0.86
C ARG A 45 -11.44 3.39 0.91
N PHE A 46 -11.75 3.97 2.07
CA PHE A 46 -11.66 5.42 2.25
C PHE A 46 -10.21 5.90 2.06
N LEU A 47 -9.26 5.14 2.61
CA LEU A 47 -7.85 5.48 2.51
C LEU A 47 -7.36 5.47 1.06
N VAL A 48 -7.68 4.43 0.28
CA VAL A 48 -7.35 4.36 -1.16
C VAL A 48 -8.02 5.48 -1.94
N PHE A 49 -9.28 5.81 -1.64
CA PHE A 49 -9.97 6.90 -2.34
C PHE A 49 -9.35 8.27 -2.05
N ALA A 50 -9.22 8.62 -0.77
CA ALA A 50 -8.67 9.90 -0.34
C ALA A 50 -7.21 10.06 -0.77
N SER A 51 -6.41 9.00 -0.63
CA SER A 51 -5.00 9.01 -1.03
C SER A 51 -4.83 9.19 -2.53
N SER A 52 -5.66 8.54 -3.33
CA SER A 52 -5.58 8.62 -4.80
C SER A 52 -6.01 10.00 -5.29
N LEU A 53 -7.07 10.56 -4.72
CA LEU A 53 -7.52 11.91 -5.06
C LEU A 53 -6.44 12.95 -4.71
N LEU A 54 -5.87 12.83 -3.50
CA LEU A 54 -4.77 13.68 -3.04
C LEU A 54 -3.54 13.53 -3.95
N LEU A 55 -3.15 12.30 -4.28
CA LEU A 55 -1.99 12.02 -5.13
C LEU A 55 -2.19 12.59 -6.55
N THR A 56 -3.36 12.41 -7.15
CA THR A 56 -3.68 13.01 -8.46
C THR A 56 -3.53 14.53 -8.41
N GLY A 57 -4.07 15.19 -7.38
CA GLY A 57 -3.93 16.63 -7.21
C GLY A 57 -2.46 17.06 -7.10
N ILE A 58 -1.68 16.39 -6.24
CA ILE A 58 -0.26 16.70 -6.02
C ILE A 58 0.56 16.49 -7.30
N LEU A 59 0.28 15.45 -8.09
CA LEU A 59 0.99 15.18 -9.35
C LEU A 59 0.69 16.25 -10.41
N LEU A 60 -0.56 16.70 -10.53
CA LEU A 60 -0.92 17.79 -11.44
C LEU A 60 -0.32 19.14 -11.01
N VAL A 61 -0.29 19.42 -9.70
CA VAL A 61 0.42 20.58 -9.16
C VAL A 61 1.92 20.48 -9.43
N SER A 62 2.53 19.31 -9.24
CA SER A 62 3.94 19.06 -9.57
C SER A 62 4.22 19.31 -11.06
N ALA A 63 3.33 18.88 -11.96
CA ALA A 63 3.44 19.17 -13.39
C ALA A 63 3.46 20.67 -13.68
N TYR A 64 2.55 21.43 -13.04
CA TYR A 64 2.51 22.88 -13.16
C TYR A 64 3.79 23.54 -12.63
N LEU A 65 4.26 23.13 -11.45
CA LEU A 65 5.48 23.69 -10.84
C LEU A 65 6.72 23.41 -11.68
N VAL A 66 6.86 22.20 -12.23
CA VAL A 66 7.95 21.86 -13.14
C VAL A 66 7.85 22.67 -14.43
N TRP A 67 6.65 22.85 -14.98
CA TRP A 67 6.47 23.73 -16.14
C TRP A 67 6.91 25.17 -15.83
N ARG A 68 6.62 25.69 -14.62
CA ARG A 68 7.11 27.01 -14.19
C ARG A 68 8.64 27.08 -14.11
N THR A 69 9.33 26.01 -13.74
CA THR A 69 10.82 25.99 -13.80
C THR A 69 11.37 26.08 -15.23
N THR A 70 10.58 25.72 -16.25
CA THR A 70 11.03 25.82 -17.65
C THR A 70 10.82 27.21 -18.26
N VAL A 71 9.97 28.03 -17.66
CA VAL A 71 9.56 29.35 -18.19
C VAL A 71 10.05 30.50 -17.29
N ALA A 72 10.59 30.21 -16.09
CA ALA A 72 11.01 31.26 -15.17
C ALA A 72 12.24 32.03 -15.68
N ASP A 73 12.12 33.36 -15.68
CA ASP A 73 13.10 34.28 -16.25
C ASP A 73 14.31 34.52 -15.33
N THR A 74 14.17 34.24 -14.03
CA THR A 74 15.21 34.51 -13.03
C THR A 74 15.67 33.25 -12.31
N LEU A 75 16.96 33.22 -11.92
CA LEU A 75 17.53 32.13 -11.13
C LEU A 75 16.88 32.01 -9.74
N ALA A 76 16.48 33.14 -9.14
CA ALA A 76 15.81 33.16 -7.84
C ALA A 76 14.40 32.53 -7.92
N GLU A 77 13.64 32.85 -8.96
CA GLU A 77 12.31 32.27 -9.20
C GLU A 77 12.41 30.76 -9.47
N ASN A 78 13.38 30.34 -10.29
CA ASN A 78 13.68 28.93 -10.53
C ASN A 78 13.97 28.16 -9.22
N ALA A 79 14.80 28.71 -8.34
CA ALA A 79 15.12 28.08 -7.07
C ALA A 79 13.91 27.94 -6.12
N ILE A 80 12.92 28.84 -6.22
CA ILE A 80 11.67 28.73 -5.45
C ILE A 80 10.83 27.57 -5.99
N TYR A 81 10.65 27.49 -7.32
CA TYR A 81 9.88 26.41 -7.92
C TYR A 81 10.53 25.04 -7.74
N GLU A 82 11.85 24.93 -7.83
CA GLU A 82 12.55 23.67 -7.54
C GLU A 82 12.29 23.17 -6.11
N ARG A 83 12.33 24.07 -5.12
CA ARG A 83 12.02 23.71 -3.72
C ARG A 83 10.56 23.31 -3.55
N ALA A 84 9.63 23.99 -4.24
CA ALA A 84 8.22 23.64 -4.23
C ALA A 84 7.98 22.25 -4.85
N VAL A 85 8.66 21.92 -5.96
CA VAL A 85 8.62 20.58 -6.58
C VAL A 85 9.14 19.52 -5.61
N MET A 86 10.23 19.78 -4.90
CA MET A 86 10.75 18.84 -3.89
C MET A 86 9.75 18.62 -2.75
N CYS A 87 9.10 19.68 -2.25
CA CYS A 87 8.06 19.55 -1.23
C CYS A 87 6.86 18.75 -1.76
N ALA A 88 6.42 19.03 -2.98
CA ALA A 88 5.34 18.29 -3.63
C ALA A 88 5.69 16.81 -3.83
N ALA A 89 6.95 16.49 -4.17
CA ALA A 89 7.44 15.12 -4.26
C ALA A 89 7.34 14.40 -2.90
N LEU A 90 7.79 15.02 -1.81
CA LEU A 90 7.65 14.45 -0.46
C LEU A 90 6.17 14.22 -0.09
N CYS A 91 5.30 15.20 -0.34
CA CYS A 91 3.86 15.06 -0.11
C CYS A 91 3.24 13.96 -0.98
N SER A 92 3.68 13.81 -2.23
CA SER A 92 3.19 12.76 -3.13
C SER A 92 3.54 11.38 -2.62
N VAL A 93 4.70 11.24 -1.98
CA VAL A 93 5.20 9.99 -1.40
C VAL A 93 4.40 9.62 -0.15
N VAL A 94 4.06 10.60 0.69
CA VAL A 94 3.11 10.40 1.81
C VAL A 94 1.72 10.00 1.28
N ALA A 95 1.20 10.72 0.28
CA ALA A 95 -0.11 10.43 -0.29
C ALA A 95 -0.16 9.03 -0.91
N TYR A 96 0.84 8.64 -1.71
CA TYR A 96 0.94 7.31 -2.28
C TYR A 96 0.96 6.22 -1.20
N SER A 97 1.75 6.45 -0.16
CA SER A 97 1.93 5.57 0.98
C SER A 97 0.67 5.33 1.78
N LEU A 98 -0.19 6.33 1.90
CA LEU A 98 -1.43 6.20 2.66
C LEU A 98 -2.40 5.18 2.03
N GLY A 99 -2.38 4.98 0.72
CA GLY A 99 -3.33 4.05 0.10
C GLY A 99 -2.75 3.24 -1.04
N LEU A 100 -2.40 3.88 -2.16
CA LEU A 100 -2.01 3.18 -3.39
C LEU A 100 -0.76 2.30 -3.27
N GLY A 101 0.12 2.58 -2.29
CA GLY A 101 1.23 1.71 -1.95
C GLY A 101 0.73 0.46 -1.22
N PRO A 102 0.85 0.38 0.11
CA PRO A 102 0.57 -0.84 0.86
C PRO A 102 -0.88 -1.33 0.73
N VAL A 103 -1.86 -0.43 0.77
CA VAL A 103 -3.28 -0.81 0.77
C VAL A 103 -3.75 -1.27 -0.61
N GLY A 104 -3.32 -0.58 -1.67
CA GLY A 104 -3.64 -0.93 -3.04
C GLY A 104 -3.16 -2.33 -3.40
N TYR A 105 -1.90 -2.65 -3.08
CA TYR A 105 -1.36 -3.99 -3.31
C TYR A 105 -2.07 -5.05 -2.47
N LEU A 106 -2.42 -4.72 -1.22
CA LEU A 106 -3.09 -5.65 -0.32
C LEU A 106 -4.52 -5.97 -0.79
N VAL A 107 -5.30 -4.96 -1.19
CA VAL A 107 -6.64 -5.18 -1.75
C VAL A 107 -6.58 -6.00 -3.04
N CYS A 108 -5.59 -5.75 -3.91
CA CYS A 108 -5.37 -6.58 -5.10
C CYS A 108 -5.15 -8.06 -4.74
N THR A 109 -4.47 -8.36 -3.63
CA THR A 109 -4.26 -9.74 -3.17
C THR A 109 -5.50 -10.36 -2.53
N GLU A 110 -6.34 -9.59 -1.84
CA GLU A 110 -7.58 -10.07 -1.21
C GLU A 110 -8.64 -10.53 -2.23
N ILE A 111 -8.66 -9.92 -3.42
CA ILE A 111 -9.63 -10.25 -4.48
C ILE A 111 -9.27 -11.57 -5.18
N LEU A 112 -8.03 -12.05 -5.05
CA LEU A 112 -7.56 -13.22 -5.77
C LEU A 112 -8.03 -14.53 -5.12
N PRO A 113 -8.44 -15.53 -5.90
CA PRO A 113 -8.84 -16.83 -5.36
C PRO A 113 -7.66 -17.53 -4.66
N PRO A 114 -7.86 -18.11 -3.45
CA PRO A 114 -6.77 -18.67 -2.64
C PRO A 114 -5.92 -19.72 -3.39
N ARG A 115 -6.58 -20.52 -4.24
CA ARG A 115 -5.95 -21.63 -4.98
C ARG A 115 -4.96 -21.18 -6.07
N ARG A 116 -5.04 -19.93 -6.55
CA ARG A 116 -4.15 -19.36 -7.57
C ARG A 116 -3.48 -18.06 -7.13
N HIS A 117 -3.54 -17.75 -5.84
CA HIS A 117 -3.07 -16.49 -5.28
C HIS A 117 -1.62 -16.17 -5.67
N GLY A 118 -0.70 -17.12 -5.47
CA GLY A 118 0.72 -16.91 -5.79
C GLY A 118 0.99 -16.59 -7.26
N LEU A 119 0.33 -17.30 -8.19
CA LEU A 119 0.50 -17.08 -9.63
C LEU A 119 -0.08 -15.74 -10.07
N LEU A 120 -1.30 -15.43 -9.63
CA LEU A 120 -1.99 -14.21 -10.03
C LEU A 120 -1.34 -12.97 -9.40
N ALA A 121 -0.95 -13.03 -8.13
CA ALA A 121 -0.21 -11.96 -7.48
C ALA A 121 1.14 -11.74 -8.17
N GLY A 122 1.90 -12.81 -8.44
CA GLY A 122 3.17 -12.72 -9.17
C GLY A 122 3.01 -12.08 -10.55
N LEU A 123 1.98 -12.46 -11.31
CA LEU A 123 1.67 -11.87 -12.61
C LEU A 123 1.30 -10.39 -12.50
N THR A 124 0.45 -10.02 -11.53
CA THR A 124 0.09 -8.62 -11.27
C THR A 124 1.33 -7.77 -10.98
N TYR A 125 2.21 -8.25 -10.12
CA TYR A 125 3.47 -7.56 -9.80
C TYR A 125 4.40 -7.45 -11.00
N ALA A 126 4.56 -8.52 -11.77
CA ALA A 126 5.41 -8.54 -12.96
C ALA A 126 4.92 -7.54 -14.02
N VAL A 127 3.62 -7.54 -14.31
CA VAL A 127 3.03 -6.60 -15.28
C VAL A 127 3.18 -5.15 -14.79
N ALA A 128 2.86 -4.88 -13.53
CA ALA A 128 2.97 -3.52 -12.97
C ALA A 128 4.40 -2.97 -13.05
N HIS A 129 5.39 -3.76 -12.64
CA HIS A 129 6.79 -3.32 -12.65
C HIS A 129 7.38 -3.25 -14.05
N THR A 130 6.96 -4.13 -14.96
CA THR A 130 7.39 -4.08 -16.37
C THR A 130 6.87 -2.82 -17.04
N LEU A 131 5.59 -2.48 -16.84
CA LEU A 131 5.01 -1.23 -17.35
C LEU A 131 5.66 0.00 -16.72
N PHE A 132 5.93 -0.03 -15.41
CA PHE A 132 6.65 1.06 -14.73
C PHE A 132 8.06 1.26 -15.29
N PHE A 133 8.81 0.17 -15.49
CA PHE A 133 10.14 0.22 -16.08
C PHE A 133 10.11 0.75 -17.52
N ALA A 134 9.21 0.23 -18.36
CA ALA A 134 9.03 0.68 -19.74
C ALA A 134 8.66 2.18 -19.79
N PHE A 135 7.76 2.63 -18.91
CA PHE A 135 7.38 4.03 -18.80
C PHE A 135 8.57 4.90 -18.39
N ARG A 136 9.33 4.51 -17.36
CA ARG A 136 10.54 5.24 -16.94
C ARG A 136 11.61 5.28 -18.02
N TRP A 137 11.76 4.21 -18.79
CA TRP A 137 12.68 4.16 -19.93
C TRP A 137 12.29 5.15 -21.02
N SER A 138 11.02 5.16 -21.42
CA SER A 138 10.48 6.09 -22.41
C SER A 138 10.61 7.55 -21.99
N LEU A 139 10.47 7.84 -20.69
CA LEU A 139 10.64 9.19 -20.15
C LEU A 139 12.10 9.65 -20.08
N ARG A 140 13.06 8.73 -19.95
CA ARG A 140 14.48 9.11 -20.12
C ARG A 140 14.76 9.54 -21.56
N ALA A 141 14.04 8.98 -22.53
CA ALA A 141 14.17 9.35 -23.94
C ALA A 141 13.42 10.66 -24.27
N SER A 142 12.31 10.94 -23.59
CA SER A 142 11.55 12.19 -23.73
C SER A 142 11.93 13.14 -22.62
N SER A 143 12.88 14.05 -22.86
CA SER A 143 13.46 14.99 -21.87
C SER A 143 12.47 15.92 -21.13
N SER A 144 11.15 15.73 -21.27
CA SER A 144 10.09 16.50 -20.62
C SER A 144 9.66 15.87 -19.30
N GLN A 145 10.13 16.44 -18.19
CA GLN A 145 9.69 16.10 -16.84
C GLN A 145 8.21 16.47 -16.60
N VAL A 146 7.71 17.49 -17.30
CA VAL A 146 6.29 17.89 -17.23
C VAL A 146 5.39 16.76 -17.70
N LEU A 147 5.76 16.12 -18.82
CA LEU A 147 4.97 15.02 -19.39
C LEU A 147 4.86 13.84 -18.43
N TYR A 148 5.93 13.54 -17.67
CA TYR A 148 5.90 12.51 -16.63
C TYR A 148 4.80 12.78 -15.59
N PHE A 149 4.80 13.97 -15.00
CA PHE A 149 3.85 14.32 -13.94
C PHE A 149 2.42 14.39 -14.44
N VAL A 150 2.18 14.87 -15.66
CA VAL A 150 0.85 14.88 -16.29
C VAL A 150 0.36 13.45 -16.51
N LEU A 151 1.15 12.60 -17.15
CA LEU A 151 0.75 11.22 -17.45
C LEU A 151 0.56 10.41 -16.16
N ALA A 152 1.41 10.61 -15.15
CA ALA A 152 1.26 9.98 -13.83
C ALA A 152 -0.01 10.48 -13.10
N GLY A 153 -0.30 11.78 -13.15
CA GLY A 153 -1.49 12.35 -12.52
C GLY A 153 -2.79 11.84 -13.17
N VAL A 154 -2.84 11.87 -14.51
CA VAL A 154 -4.00 11.40 -15.29
C VAL A 154 -4.21 9.89 -15.11
N SER A 155 -3.13 9.09 -15.16
CA SER A 155 -3.24 7.64 -14.97
C SER A 155 -3.73 7.30 -13.57
N THR A 156 -3.22 7.97 -12.53
CA THR A 156 -3.67 7.81 -11.14
C THR A 156 -5.14 8.20 -10.99
N GLY A 157 -5.57 9.30 -11.61
CA GLY A 157 -6.97 9.74 -11.59
C GLY A 157 -7.90 8.75 -12.31
N LEU A 158 -7.46 8.18 -13.42
CA LEU A 158 -8.21 7.13 -14.12
C LEU A 158 -8.28 5.85 -13.29
N SER A 159 -7.18 5.44 -12.67
CA SER A 159 -7.15 4.31 -11.73
C SER A 159 -8.11 4.53 -10.57
N LEU A 160 -8.22 5.74 -10.03
CA LEU A 160 -9.20 6.07 -9.00
C LEU A 160 -10.64 5.85 -9.49
N ALA A 161 -10.99 6.33 -10.70
CA ALA A 161 -12.33 6.16 -11.25
C ALA A 161 -12.68 4.69 -11.47
N VAL A 162 -11.69 3.87 -11.87
CA VAL A 162 -11.81 2.42 -12.01
C VAL A 162 -11.99 1.78 -10.63
N LEU A 163 -11.13 2.09 -9.65
CA LEU A 163 -11.19 1.54 -8.29
C LEU A 163 -12.51 1.86 -7.60
N VAL A 164 -13.04 3.08 -7.72
CA VAL A 164 -14.33 3.45 -7.12
C VAL A 164 -15.49 2.62 -7.66
N ARG A 165 -15.44 2.24 -8.94
CA ARG A 165 -16.48 1.43 -9.58
C ARG A 165 -16.29 -0.07 -9.37
N LEU A 166 -15.05 -0.55 -9.28
CA LEU A 166 -14.71 -1.97 -9.23
C LEU A 166 -14.40 -2.52 -7.83
N LEU A 167 -14.10 -1.69 -6.83
CA LEU A 167 -13.97 -2.14 -5.44
C LEU A 167 -15.33 -2.12 -4.73
N PRO A 168 -15.98 -3.28 -4.54
CA PRO A 168 -16.94 -3.44 -3.46
C PRO A 168 -16.23 -3.25 -2.11
N GLU A 169 -16.95 -2.80 -1.07
CA GLU A 169 -16.44 -2.74 0.30
C GLU A 169 -16.00 -4.15 0.75
N THR A 170 -14.69 -4.38 0.90
CA THR A 170 -14.15 -5.64 1.47
C THR A 170 -14.05 -5.59 3.00
N LYS A 171 -14.40 -4.48 3.64
CA LYS A 171 -14.30 -4.33 5.10
C LYS A 171 -15.32 -5.26 5.77
N LEU A 172 -14.81 -6.21 6.58
CA LEU A 172 -15.55 -7.19 7.41
C LEU A 172 -16.11 -8.45 6.69
N MET A 173 -15.61 -8.82 5.51
CA MET A 173 -15.88 -10.15 4.95
C MET A 173 -14.73 -11.12 5.21
N ALA A 174 -15.04 -12.29 5.80
CA ALA A 174 -14.08 -13.39 5.90
C ALA A 174 -13.58 -13.79 4.48
N LEU A 175 -12.29 -14.09 4.35
CA LEU A 175 -11.62 -14.45 3.08
C LEU A 175 -12.38 -15.52 2.27
N ASP A 176 -13.12 -16.40 2.95
CA ASP A 176 -13.88 -17.49 2.34
C ASP A 176 -15.16 -17.04 1.61
N ARG A 177 -15.67 -15.82 1.86
CA ARG A 177 -16.88 -15.29 1.17
C ARG A 177 -16.57 -14.54 -0.11
N ILE A 178 -15.36 -14.02 -0.29
CA ILE A 178 -14.98 -13.23 -1.46
C ILE A 178 -15.18 -14.01 -2.79
N PRO A 179 -14.89 -15.32 -2.88
CA PRO A 179 -15.17 -16.11 -4.10
C PRO A 179 -16.66 -16.21 -4.46
N SER A 180 -17.57 -16.05 -3.49
CA SER A 180 -19.02 -16.14 -3.71
C SER A 180 -19.63 -14.88 -4.35
N LEU A 181 -18.92 -13.74 -4.30
CA LEU A 181 -19.31 -12.49 -4.99
C LEU A 181 -19.01 -12.52 -6.50
N PHE A 182 -18.07 -13.38 -6.92
CA PHE A 182 -17.65 -13.52 -8.31
C PHE A 182 -18.17 -14.81 -8.98
N SER A 183 -19.06 -15.55 -8.31
CA SER A 183 -19.65 -16.79 -8.85
C SER A 183 -21.10 -16.55 -9.29
N ASP A 184 -21.42 -16.84 -10.55
CA ASP A 184 -22.79 -16.79 -11.10
C ASP A 184 -23.66 -17.99 -10.70
N ASP A 185 -23.11 -18.99 -9.98
CA ASP A 185 -23.82 -20.20 -9.59
C ASP A 185 -24.76 -19.96 -8.38
N PRO A 186 -26.09 -20.11 -8.53
CA PRO A 186 -27.06 -19.94 -7.45
C PRO A 186 -26.82 -20.88 -6.25
N ARG A 187 -26.20 -22.05 -6.45
CA ARG A 187 -25.99 -23.05 -5.39
C ARG A 187 -24.89 -22.64 -4.42
N VAL A 188 -23.85 -21.95 -4.92
CA VAL A 188 -22.77 -21.39 -4.10
C VAL A 188 -23.29 -20.22 -3.25
N ARG A 189 -24.20 -19.41 -3.81
CA ARG A 189 -24.86 -18.30 -3.08
C ARG A 189 -25.80 -18.83 -1.98
N ALA A 190 -26.53 -19.91 -2.26
CA ALA A 190 -27.41 -20.56 -1.28
C ALA A 190 -26.61 -21.22 -0.13
N GLY A 191 -25.46 -21.84 -0.43
CA GLY A 191 -24.57 -22.43 0.58
C GLY A 191 -24.00 -21.39 1.57
N ALA A 192 -23.51 -20.26 1.06
CA ALA A 192 -22.99 -19.17 1.89
C ALA A 192 -24.05 -18.46 2.77
N ALA A 193 -25.32 -18.50 2.34
CA ALA A 193 -26.45 -18.01 3.13
C ALA A 193 -26.87 -19.00 4.23
N HIS A 194 -26.75 -20.31 3.96
CA HIS A 194 -27.10 -21.35 4.93
C HIS A 194 -26.06 -21.47 6.06
N GLU A 195 -24.77 -21.27 5.74
CA GLU A 195 -23.67 -21.30 6.71
C GLU A 195 -23.67 -20.06 7.63
N HIS A 196 -24.15 -18.91 7.16
CA HIS A 196 -24.40 -17.72 7.99
C HIS A 196 -25.45 -17.98 9.08
N ARG A 197 -26.45 -18.84 8.81
CA ARG A 197 -27.54 -19.13 9.75
C ARG A 197 -27.10 -20.07 10.88
N THR A 198 -26.07 -20.88 10.66
CA THR A 198 -25.55 -21.85 11.64
C THR A 198 -24.37 -21.32 12.45
N THR A 199 -23.49 -20.50 11.85
CA THR A 199 -22.31 -19.95 12.54
C THR A 199 -22.58 -18.65 13.30
N GLY A 200 -23.48 -17.79 12.80
CA GLY A 200 -23.89 -16.56 13.50
C GLY A 200 -24.59 -16.85 14.83
N GLY A 201 -25.46 -17.86 14.87
CA GLY A 201 -26.17 -18.24 16.09
C GLY A 201 -25.31 -18.94 17.14
N THR A 202 -24.15 -19.49 16.78
CA THR A 202 -23.27 -20.22 17.72
C THR A 202 -22.18 -19.34 18.30
N HIS A 203 -21.59 -18.43 17.51
CA HIS A 203 -20.60 -17.48 18.04
C HIS A 203 -21.22 -16.38 18.91
N GLU A 204 -22.43 -15.91 18.58
CA GLU A 204 -23.12 -14.88 19.38
C GLU A 204 -23.62 -15.46 20.72
N LEU A 205 -24.07 -16.72 20.74
CA LEU A 205 -24.40 -17.42 21.98
C LEU A 205 -23.14 -17.75 22.80
N ALA A 206 -22.02 -18.10 22.16
CA ALA A 206 -20.77 -18.42 22.86
C ALA A 206 -20.15 -17.18 23.52
N HIS A 207 -20.16 -16.02 22.85
CA HIS A 207 -19.71 -14.76 23.46
C HIS A 207 -20.66 -14.27 24.55
N ALA A 208 -21.98 -14.41 24.38
CA ALA A 208 -22.96 -14.05 25.41
C ALA A 208 -22.93 -14.98 26.65
N LYS A 209 -22.57 -16.27 26.47
CA LYS A 209 -22.34 -17.21 27.58
C LYS A 209 -20.98 -16.97 28.25
N ALA A 210 -19.91 -16.76 27.48
CA ALA A 210 -18.57 -16.50 28.02
C ALA A 210 -18.50 -15.19 28.83
N ALA A 211 -19.23 -14.14 28.41
CA ALA A 211 -19.30 -12.87 29.13
C ALA A 211 -20.10 -12.94 30.46
N ARG A 212 -20.94 -13.96 30.66
CA ARG A 212 -21.70 -14.16 31.91
C ARG A 212 -21.03 -15.09 32.92
N GLN A 213 -19.96 -15.78 32.54
CA GLN A 213 -19.44 -16.93 33.30
C GLN A 213 -17.99 -16.79 33.74
N PHE A 214 -17.41 -15.59 33.71
CA PHE A 214 -16.05 -15.33 34.20
C PHE A 214 -16.08 -14.78 35.64
N PRO A 215 -16.00 -15.62 36.69
CA PRO A 215 -15.56 -15.15 38.00
C PRO A 215 -14.06 -14.88 37.91
N LEU A 216 -13.65 -13.66 38.25
CA LEU A 216 -12.28 -13.13 38.22
C LEU A 216 -11.25 -13.88 39.11
N ASN A 217 -11.60 -15.03 39.70
CA ASN A 217 -10.78 -15.71 40.72
C ASN A 217 -10.07 -16.99 40.24
N ASP A 218 -10.37 -17.52 39.04
CA ASP A 218 -9.91 -18.87 38.65
C ASP A 218 -8.63 -18.90 37.78
N PHE A 219 -7.99 -17.73 37.57
CA PHE A 219 -6.81 -17.62 36.71
C PHE A 219 -5.53 -18.15 37.37
N ALA A 220 -5.48 -18.25 38.71
CA ALA A 220 -4.30 -18.71 39.43
C ALA A 220 -4.15 -20.24 39.43
N ASP A 221 -5.25 -20.98 39.50
CA ASP A 221 -5.21 -22.44 39.71
C ASP A 221 -5.03 -23.21 38.40
N THR A 222 -5.45 -22.65 37.26
CA THR A 222 -5.40 -23.33 35.97
C THR A 222 -3.98 -23.34 35.35
N TYR A 223 -3.14 -22.34 35.65
CA TYR A 223 -1.81 -22.20 35.04
C TYR A 223 -0.64 -22.59 35.96
N ALA A 224 -0.88 -22.78 37.26
CA ALA A 224 0.14 -23.23 38.21
C ALA A 224 0.83 -24.58 37.85
N PRO A 225 0.14 -25.61 37.31
CA PRO A 225 0.82 -26.88 36.99
C PRO A 225 1.60 -26.87 35.67
N ALA A 226 1.40 -25.86 34.81
CA ALA A 226 2.13 -25.72 33.54
C ALA A 226 3.53 -25.12 33.75
N ILE A 227 3.66 -24.16 34.66
CA ILE A 227 4.94 -23.51 34.99
C ILE A 227 5.88 -24.46 35.75
N ALA A 228 5.35 -25.31 36.63
CA ALA A 228 6.14 -26.30 37.38
C ALA A 228 6.74 -27.40 36.48
N LYS A 229 6.15 -27.67 35.32
CA LYS A 229 6.63 -28.70 34.38
C LYS A 229 7.80 -28.21 33.53
N GLU A 230 7.86 -26.90 33.26
CA GLU A 230 8.89 -26.26 32.46
C GLU A 230 10.22 -26.13 33.23
N GLU A 231 10.17 -25.81 34.54
CA GLU A 231 11.39 -25.76 35.39
C GLU A 231 12.06 -27.13 35.59
N SER A 232 11.32 -28.24 35.57
CA SER A 232 11.91 -29.59 35.71
C SER A 232 12.69 -30.04 34.46
N GLN A 233 12.37 -29.50 33.29
CA GLN A 233 13.02 -29.87 32.04
C GLN A 233 14.28 -29.03 31.76
N THR A 234 14.36 -27.80 32.26
CA THR A 234 15.55 -26.95 32.07
C THR A 234 16.69 -27.32 33.02
N GLY A 235 16.41 -27.95 34.18
CA GLY A 235 17.44 -28.37 35.14
C GLY A 235 18.23 -29.63 34.74
N SER A 236 17.72 -30.45 33.81
CA SER A 236 18.37 -31.70 33.38
C SER A 236 19.37 -31.53 32.22
N SER A 237 19.40 -30.37 31.56
CA SER A 237 20.24 -30.14 30.37
C SER A 237 21.60 -29.50 30.68
N LEU A 238 21.95 -29.30 31.96
CA LEU A 238 23.21 -28.66 32.40
C LEU A 238 24.12 -29.61 33.22
N ARG A 239 23.94 -30.93 33.11
CA ARG A 239 24.76 -31.93 33.83
C ARG A 239 25.35 -33.05 32.96
N ASP A 240 25.42 -32.87 31.65
CA ASP A 240 26.23 -33.71 30.76
C ASP A 240 27.23 -32.84 29.98
#